data_AF-A0AAE9XR04-F1
#
_entry.id   AF-A0AAE9XR04-F1
#
_cell.length_a   1.000
_cell.length_b   1.000
_cell.length_c   1.000
_cell.angle_alpha   90.00
_cell.angle_beta   90.00
_cell.angle_gamma   90.00
#
_symmetry.space_group_name_H-M   'P 1'
#
loop_
_entity.id
_entity.type
_entity.pdbx_description
1 polymer ?
#
loop_
_entity_poly.entity_id
_entity_poly.type
_entity_poly.pdbx_seq_one_letter_code
_entity_poly.pdbx_strand_id
1 'polypeptide(L)'
;MNTFEIQLQDIEVKQGEVKFPKYSETLQSAQKLNEALSTVEVTEETIKTNKKLVAEVRKEADKLDDVRKKVKSEINQPYVEFEKLVKEIITTVKQGENLIRQQVRDYEEKERQAKYDELMKIIQLRLNHYPLIQQANIDIDLILEPKLLNKSVSMNKAEEQIVDKLENIDKSIRTLQTMDHADELVYEYSSNLDMNQAITTVNNRHKALEQMETKRPVQTTANTETYAITVFSSGDYIKLTQFMNENNITYK
;
A
#
# COMPACT_ATOMS: atom_id res chain seq x y z
N MET A 1 38.21 -15.04 -0.55
CA MET A 1 37.59 -13.83 0.04
C MET A 1 38.64 -13.15 0.88
N ASN A 2 38.87 -11.85 0.71
CA ASN A 2 39.67 -11.09 1.68
C ASN A 2 38.79 -10.87 2.91
N THR A 3 39.02 -11.66 3.94
CA THR A 3 38.41 -11.50 5.25
C THR A 3 39.22 -10.48 6.05
N PHE A 4 38.56 -9.43 6.54
CA PHE A 4 39.15 -8.54 7.52
C PHE A 4 38.84 -9.13 8.90
N GLU A 5 39.86 -9.58 9.62
CA GLU A 5 39.73 -10.02 11.00
C GLU A 5 40.20 -8.89 11.93
N ILE A 6 39.37 -8.53 12.90
CA ILE A 6 39.78 -7.69 14.03
C ILE A 6 39.88 -8.64 15.22
N GLN A 7 41.09 -8.94 15.65
CA GLN A 7 41.30 -9.78 16.83
C GLN A 7 41.41 -8.87 18.06
N LEU A 8 40.90 -9.34 19.21
CA LEU A 8 40.94 -8.55 20.45
C LEU A 8 42.38 -8.20 20.89
N GLN A 9 43.34 -9.04 20.49
CA GLN A 9 44.78 -8.86 20.71
C GLN A 9 45.39 -7.69 19.91
N ASP A 10 44.70 -7.22 18.87
CA ASP A 10 45.13 -6.08 18.05
C ASP A 10 44.66 -4.73 18.65
N ILE A 11 43.93 -4.78 19.77
CA ILE A 11 43.37 -3.61 20.46
C ILE A 11 44.12 -3.42 21.78
N GLU A 12 44.93 -2.37 21.87
CA GLU A 12 45.57 -1.99 23.13
C GLU A 12 44.58 -1.20 24.01
N VAL A 13 44.10 -1.82 25.08
CA VAL A 13 43.23 -1.16 26.07
C VAL A 13 44.04 -0.77 27.30
N LYS A 14 44.22 0.54 27.53
CA LYS A 14 44.75 1.07 28.80
C LYS A 14 43.59 1.42 29.72
N GLN A 15 43.40 0.65 30.78
CA GLN A 15 42.39 0.94 31.80
C GLN A 15 42.77 2.23 32.55
N GLY A 16 41.89 3.23 32.54
CA GLY A 16 42.13 4.49 33.24
C GLY A 16 41.95 4.36 34.76
N GLU A 17 42.90 4.87 35.54
CA GLU A 17 42.82 4.99 37.00
C GLU A 17 42.46 6.43 37.40
N VAL A 18 41.44 6.60 38.24
CA VAL A 18 41.07 7.92 38.78
C VAL A 18 41.54 8.03 40.22
N LYS A 19 42.48 8.95 40.47
CA LYS A 19 42.93 9.29 41.82
C LYS A 19 42.30 10.62 42.24
N PHE A 20 41.77 10.67 43.47
CA PHE A 20 41.33 11.90 44.10
C PHE A 20 42.15 12.17 45.38
N PRO A 21 43.41 12.62 45.27
CA PRO A 21 44.32 12.74 46.42
C PRO A 21 43.80 13.66 47.53
N LYS A 22 43.05 14.70 47.16
CA LYS A 22 42.45 15.67 48.09
C LYS A 22 41.03 15.31 48.55
N TYR A 23 40.60 14.05 48.37
CA TYR A 23 39.27 13.60 48.78
C TYR A 23 39.01 13.87 50.26
N SER A 24 39.96 13.50 51.13
CA SER A 24 39.83 13.66 52.58
C SER A 24 39.66 15.14 52.99
N GLU A 25 40.48 16.03 52.42
CA GLU A 25 40.39 17.48 52.65
C GLU A 25 39.07 18.07 52.15
N THR A 26 38.61 17.63 50.98
CA THR A 26 37.37 18.10 50.36
C THR A 26 36.16 17.64 51.19
N LEU A 27 36.17 16.39 51.68
CA LEU A 27 35.14 15.85 52.54
C LEU A 27 35.08 16.59 53.89
N GLN A 28 36.23 16.83 54.52
CA GLN A 28 36.28 17.62 55.75
C GLN A 28 35.75 19.04 55.55
N SER A 29 36.05 19.69 54.44
CA SER A 29 35.54 21.02 54.12
C SER A 29 34.03 21.02 53.93
N ALA A 30 33.48 20.01 53.24
CA ALA A 30 32.04 19.83 53.08
C ALA A 30 31.33 19.56 54.42
N GLN A 31 31.94 18.76 55.30
CA GLN A 31 31.42 18.49 56.65
C GLN A 31 31.36 19.76 57.51
N LYS A 32 32.45 20.54 57.54
CA LYS A 32 32.49 21.84 58.23
C LYS A 32 31.45 22.81 57.69
N LEU A 33 31.28 22.87 56.37
CA LEU A 33 30.24 23.70 55.75
C LEU A 33 28.84 23.25 56.20
N ASN A 34 28.58 21.95 56.23
CA ASN A 34 27.30 21.41 56.68
C ASN A 34 27.02 21.71 58.17
N GLU A 35 28.02 21.59 59.03
CA GLU A 35 27.93 21.98 60.45
C GLU A 35 27.67 23.49 60.61
N ALA A 36 28.33 24.34 59.83
CA ALA A 36 28.06 25.77 59.85
C ALA A 36 26.61 26.07 59.41
N LEU A 37 26.13 25.43 58.35
CA LEU A 37 24.78 25.62 57.83
C LEU A 37 23.68 25.14 58.79
N SER A 38 23.92 24.09 59.59
CA SER A 38 22.93 23.59 60.54
C SER A 38 22.67 24.52 61.73
N THR A 39 23.57 25.48 61.97
CA THR A 39 23.44 26.51 63.02
C THR A 39 22.77 27.80 62.55
N VAL A 40 22.46 27.93 61.26
CA VAL A 40 21.85 29.14 60.69
C VAL A 40 20.35 29.16 60.96
N GLU A 41 19.88 30.13 61.75
CA GLU A 41 18.45 30.37 61.97
C GLU A 41 17.82 31.24 60.87
N VAL A 42 16.62 30.85 60.42
CA VAL A 42 15.87 31.57 59.40
C VAL A 42 14.79 32.41 60.06
N THR A 43 14.91 33.73 59.95
CA THR A 43 13.94 34.72 60.46
C THR A 43 13.47 35.65 59.33
N GLU A 44 12.48 36.49 59.60
CA GLU A 44 11.92 37.43 58.60
C GLU A 44 12.97 38.41 58.06
N GLU A 45 13.95 38.79 58.87
CA GLU A 45 15.03 39.71 58.48
C GLU A 45 16.16 38.99 57.72
N THR A 46 16.42 37.70 58.02
CA THR A 46 17.56 36.95 57.45
C THR A 46 17.22 36.14 56.19
N ILE A 47 15.93 35.97 55.86
CA ILE A 47 15.46 35.14 54.75
C ILE A 47 16.11 35.46 53.40
N LYS A 48 16.35 36.75 53.09
CA LYS A 48 16.96 37.16 51.82
C LYS A 48 18.43 36.75 51.73
N THR A 49 19.16 36.84 52.84
CA THR A 49 20.57 36.46 52.93
C THR A 49 20.71 34.94 52.92
N ASN A 50 19.86 34.22 53.66
CA ASN A 50 19.86 32.76 53.71
C ASN A 50 19.54 32.14 52.34
N LYS A 51 18.64 32.74 51.56
CA LYS A 51 18.39 32.33 50.16
C LYS A 51 19.62 32.45 49.26
N LYS A 52 20.45 33.50 49.44
CA LYS A 52 21.70 33.66 48.70
C LYS A 52 22.73 32.61 49.11
N LEU A 53 22.88 32.37 50.42
CA LEU A 53 23.77 31.34 50.96
C LEU A 53 23.42 29.95 50.42
N VAL A 54 22.13 29.58 50.39
CA VAL A 54 21.68 28.30 49.80
C VAL A 54 22.06 28.21 48.32
N ALA A 55 21.92 29.29 47.55
CA ALA A 55 22.29 29.31 46.15
C ALA A 55 23.82 29.16 45.96
N GLU A 56 24.63 29.76 46.82
CA GLU A 56 26.09 29.63 46.79
C GLU A 56 26.54 28.20 47.11
N VAL A 57 25.96 27.58 48.15
CA VAL A 57 26.25 26.18 48.52
C VAL A 57 25.87 25.22 47.39
N ARG A 58 24.70 25.41 46.77
CA ARG A 58 24.28 24.64 45.59
C ARG A 58 25.28 24.77 44.46
N LYS A 59 25.71 26.00 44.16
CA LYS A 59 26.70 26.27 43.10
C LYS A 59 28.04 25.58 43.36
N GLU A 60 28.46 25.46 44.62
CA GLU A 60 29.69 24.76 44.98
C GLU A 60 29.57 23.23 44.84
N ALA A 61 28.42 22.66 45.21
CA ALA A 61 28.10 21.26 44.94
C ALA A 61 28.03 20.96 43.44
N ASP A 62 27.40 21.84 42.66
CA ASP A 62 27.29 21.71 41.20
C ASP A 62 28.68 21.70 40.53
N LYS A 63 29.62 22.55 40.98
CA LYS A 63 31.01 22.54 40.49
C LYS A 63 31.69 21.19 40.69
N LEU A 64 31.47 20.54 41.83
CA LEU A 64 32.07 19.23 42.12
C LEU A 64 31.49 18.14 41.19
N ASP A 65 30.17 18.16 40.96
CA ASP A 65 29.52 17.27 40.00
C ASP A 65 29.99 17.55 38.56
N ASP A 66 30.25 18.81 38.19
CA ASP A 66 30.80 19.17 36.88
C ASP A 66 32.23 18.64 36.70
N VAL A 67 33.07 18.67 37.75
CA VAL A 67 34.39 18.02 37.72
C VAL A 67 34.24 16.52 37.52
N ARG A 68 33.31 15.86 38.23
CA ARG A 68 33.02 14.42 38.03
C ARG A 68 32.59 14.13 36.58
N LYS A 69 31.72 14.95 36.00
CA LYS A 69 31.28 14.82 34.59
C LYS A 69 32.45 14.96 33.63
N LYS A 70 33.34 15.94 33.84
CA LYS A 70 34.54 16.14 33.01
C LYS A 70 35.48 14.94 33.06
N VAL A 71 35.82 14.46 34.26
CA VAL A 71 36.67 13.26 34.43
C VAL A 71 36.04 12.04 33.74
N LYS A 72 34.73 11.83 33.89
CA LYS A 72 34.02 10.76 33.17
C LYS A 72 34.13 10.92 31.66
N SER A 73 33.98 12.14 31.15
CA SER A 73 34.07 12.43 29.71
C SER A 73 35.46 12.15 29.16
N GLU A 74 36.52 12.55 29.86
CA GLU A 74 37.91 12.32 29.47
C GLU A 74 38.24 10.82 29.39
N ILE A 75 37.81 10.04 30.39
CA ILE A 75 38.01 8.57 30.40
C ILE A 75 37.20 7.90 29.29
N ASN A 76 36.01 8.42 28.98
CA ASN A 76 35.13 7.86 27.96
C ASN A 76 35.53 8.29 26.54
N GLN A 77 36.36 9.32 26.37
CA GLN A 77 36.75 9.83 25.06
C GLN A 77 37.48 8.77 24.21
N PRO A 78 38.49 8.03 24.72
CA PRO A 78 39.14 6.95 23.96
C PRO A 78 38.18 5.86 23.51
N TYR A 79 37.16 5.56 24.32
CA TYR A 79 36.11 4.59 23.96
C TYR A 79 35.26 5.10 22.80
N VAL A 80 34.84 6.37 22.84
CA VAL A 80 34.05 6.99 21.76
C VAL A 80 34.87 7.07 20.46
N GLU A 81 36.17 7.34 20.54
CA GLU A 81 37.07 7.35 19.38
C GLU A 81 37.21 5.94 18.78
N PHE A 82 37.44 4.92 19.61
CA PHE A 82 37.45 3.53 19.17
C PHE A 82 36.12 3.10 18.53
N GLU A 83 34.99 3.44 19.16
CA GLU A 83 33.66 3.15 18.61
C GLU A 83 33.47 3.78 17.23
N LYS A 84 33.96 5.01 17.01
CA LYS A 84 33.91 5.67 15.70
C LYS A 84 34.74 4.92 14.66
N LEU A 85 35.98 4.54 14.98
CA LEU A 85 36.84 3.79 14.07
C LEU A 85 36.21 2.46 13.65
N VAL A 86 35.66 1.71 14.62
CA VAL A 86 34.96 0.45 14.33
C VAL A 86 33.73 0.68 13.46
N LYS A 87 32.93 1.71 13.75
CA LYS A 87 31.75 2.06 12.92
C LYS A 87 32.12 2.45 11.50
N GLU A 88 33.25 3.14 11.30
CA GLU A 88 33.76 3.50 9.98
C GLU A 88 34.11 2.25 9.16
N ILE A 89 34.82 1.29 9.77
CA ILE A 89 35.14 0.00 9.15
C ILE A 89 33.85 -0.74 8.78
N ILE A 90 32.90 -0.88 9.71
CA ILE A 90 31.60 -1.52 9.44
C ILE A 90 30.85 -0.83 8.30
N THR A 91 30.85 0.50 8.27
CA THR A 91 30.17 1.28 7.24
C THR A 91 30.78 1.03 5.87
N THR A 92 32.12 1.00 5.78
CA THR A 92 32.85 0.70 4.54
C THR A 92 32.50 -0.68 4.00
N VAL A 93 32.47 -1.70 4.87
CA VAL A 93 32.08 -3.08 4.49
C VAL A 93 30.64 -3.12 3.98
N LYS A 94 29.71 -2.47 4.69
CA LYS A 94 28.29 -2.41 4.29
C LYS A 94 28.06 -1.68 2.98
N GLN A 95 28.87 -0.66 2.66
CA GLN A 95 28.81 0.01 1.37
C GLN A 95 29.15 -0.95 0.22
N GLY A 96 30.23 -1.72 0.36
CA GLY A 96 30.60 -2.76 -0.62
C GLY A 96 29.53 -3.84 -0.77
N GLU A 97 28.99 -4.34 0.35
CA GLU A 97 27.87 -5.30 0.35
C GLU A 97 26.66 -4.76 -0.42
N ASN A 98 26.25 -3.52 -0.13
CA ASN A 98 25.09 -2.89 -0.77
C ASN A 98 25.28 -2.72 -2.28
N LEU A 99 26.50 -2.36 -2.72
CA LEU A 99 26.81 -2.27 -4.15
C LEU A 99 26.64 -3.62 -4.86
N ILE A 100 27.21 -4.69 -4.30
CA ILE A 100 27.06 -6.05 -4.86
C ILE A 100 25.59 -6.47 -4.85
N ARG A 101 24.88 -6.22 -3.75
CA ARG A 101 23.46 -6.55 -3.62
C ARG A 101 22.61 -5.82 -4.67
N GLN A 102 22.93 -4.57 -4.97
CA GLN A 102 22.26 -3.81 -6.03
C GLN A 102 22.59 -4.39 -7.40
N GLN A 103 23.86 -4.66 -7.70
CA GLN A 103 24.27 -5.25 -8.97
C GLN A 103 23.61 -6.62 -9.24
N VAL A 104 23.46 -7.46 -8.20
CA VAL A 104 22.73 -8.74 -8.30
C VAL A 104 21.27 -8.49 -8.66
N ARG A 105 20.58 -7.58 -7.96
CA ARG A 105 19.18 -7.24 -8.27
C ARG A 105 19.02 -6.71 -9.70
N ASP A 106 19.88 -5.78 -10.11
CA ASP A 106 19.83 -5.17 -11.44
C ASP A 106 20.06 -6.21 -12.54
N TYR A 107 20.98 -7.14 -12.30
CA TYR A 107 21.24 -8.24 -13.23
C TYR A 107 20.07 -9.22 -13.32
N GLU A 108 19.51 -9.65 -12.19
CA GLU A 108 18.34 -10.53 -12.16
C GLU A 108 17.11 -9.88 -12.81
N GLU A 109 16.91 -8.58 -12.59
CA GLU A 109 15.83 -7.82 -13.20
C GLU A 109 16.02 -7.69 -14.73
N LYS A 110 17.27 -7.48 -15.18
CA LYS A 110 17.59 -7.49 -16.60
C LYS A 110 17.34 -8.85 -17.25
N GLU A 111 17.70 -9.96 -16.60
CA GLU A 111 17.38 -11.30 -17.08
C GLU A 111 15.86 -11.52 -17.14
N ARG A 112 15.12 -11.05 -16.12
CA ARG A 112 13.66 -11.12 -16.06
C ARG A 112 13.00 -10.33 -17.19
N GLN A 113 13.47 -9.12 -17.46
CA GLN A 113 12.96 -8.27 -18.54
C GLN A 113 13.27 -8.87 -19.93
N ALA A 114 14.48 -9.38 -20.14
CA ALA A 114 14.82 -10.04 -21.40
C ALA A 114 13.92 -11.26 -21.67
N LYS A 115 13.62 -12.04 -20.62
CA LYS A 115 12.67 -13.15 -20.70
C LYS A 115 11.24 -12.68 -21.00
N TYR A 116 10.80 -11.59 -20.38
CA TYR A 116 9.51 -10.97 -20.68
C TYR A 116 9.42 -10.56 -22.16
N ASP A 117 10.42 -9.85 -22.67
CA ASP A 117 10.44 -9.38 -24.07
C ASP A 117 10.41 -10.54 -25.07
N GLU A 118 11.08 -11.65 -24.76
CA GLU A 118 11.07 -12.86 -25.59
C GLU A 118 9.71 -13.57 -25.56
N LEU A 119 9.14 -13.77 -24.36
CA LEU A 119 7.81 -14.36 -24.22
C LEU A 119 6.72 -13.49 -24.87
N MET A 120 6.86 -12.16 -24.81
CA MET A 120 5.97 -11.23 -25.48
C MET A 120 5.97 -11.41 -27.00
N LYS A 121 7.16 -11.58 -27.61
CA LYS A 121 7.27 -11.89 -29.04
C LYS A 121 6.62 -13.22 -29.37
N ILE A 122 6.83 -14.24 -28.54
CA ILE A 122 6.21 -15.55 -28.71
C ILE A 122 4.69 -15.42 -28.64
N ILE A 123 4.14 -14.75 -27.63
CA ILE A 123 2.69 -14.55 -27.49
C ILE A 123 2.12 -13.80 -28.70
N GLN A 124 2.74 -12.70 -29.13
CA GLN A 124 2.30 -11.95 -30.32
C GLN A 124 2.25 -12.83 -31.56
N LEU A 125 3.26 -13.68 -31.77
CA LEU A 125 3.27 -14.62 -32.90
C LEU A 125 2.15 -15.67 -32.76
N ARG A 126 1.96 -16.23 -31.56
CA ARG A 126 0.95 -17.26 -31.28
C ARG A 126 -0.47 -16.73 -31.42
N LEU A 127 -0.74 -15.49 -31.00
CA LEU A 127 -2.06 -14.86 -31.08
C LEU A 127 -2.63 -14.83 -32.50
N ASN A 128 -1.78 -14.83 -33.54
CA ASN A 128 -2.22 -14.94 -34.94
C ASN A 128 -3.04 -16.21 -35.22
N HIS A 129 -2.86 -17.27 -34.42
CA HIS A 129 -3.64 -18.51 -34.52
C HIS A 129 -4.92 -18.51 -33.68
N TYR A 130 -5.14 -17.47 -32.85
CA TYR A 130 -6.26 -17.35 -31.92
C TYR A 130 -7.06 -16.05 -32.17
N PRO A 131 -7.83 -15.97 -33.26
CA PRO A 131 -8.55 -14.75 -33.64
C PRO A 131 -9.61 -14.33 -32.60
N LEU A 132 -10.22 -15.28 -31.90
CA LEU A 132 -11.21 -15.01 -30.86
C LEU A 132 -10.60 -14.27 -29.66
N ILE A 133 -9.37 -14.64 -29.28
CA ILE A 133 -8.62 -13.98 -28.21
C ILE A 133 -8.27 -12.54 -28.61
N GLN A 134 -7.85 -12.33 -29.86
CA GLN A 134 -7.57 -10.98 -30.37
C GLN A 134 -8.81 -10.07 -30.35
N GLN A 135 -9.98 -10.61 -30.71
CA GLN A 135 -11.25 -9.87 -30.69
C GLN A 135 -11.72 -9.54 -29.27
N ALA A 136 -11.43 -10.43 -28.31
CA ALA A 136 -11.82 -10.28 -26.92
C ALA A 136 -11.00 -9.21 -26.16
N ASN A 137 -9.89 -8.71 -26.75
CA ASN A 137 -9.03 -7.67 -26.16
C ASN A 137 -8.58 -7.99 -24.72
N ILE A 138 -8.19 -9.24 -24.49
CA ILE A 138 -7.71 -9.74 -23.20
C ILE A 138 -6.36 -9.09 -22.85
N ASP A 139 -6.24 -8.64 -21.61
CA ASP A 139 -4.98 -8.09 -21.10
C ASP A 139 -3.87 -9.15 -21.14
N ILE A 140 -2.71 -8.74 -21.66
CA ILE A 140 -1.54 -9.60 -21.79
C ILE A 140 -1.05 -10.10 -20.43
N ASP A 141 -1.23 -9.35 -19.36
CA ASP A 141 -0.82 -9.74 -18.01
C ASP A 141 -1.65 -10.91 -17.46
N LEU A 142 -2.85 -11.15 -18.01
CA LEU A 142 -3.67 -12.33 -17.71
C LEU A 142 -3.19 -13.59 -18.45
N ILE A 143 -2.44 -13.41 -19.53
CA ILE A 143 -1.85 -14.49 -20.34
C ILE A 143 -0.42 -14.79 -19.84
N LEU A 144 0.40 -13.75 -19.64
CA LEU A 144 1.77 -13.82 -19.18
C LEU A 144 1.85 -13.63 -17.67
N GLU A 145 1.52 -14.67 -16.93
CA GLU A 145 1.56 -14.61 -15.46
C GLU A 145 2.98 -14.31 -14.93
N PRO A 146 3.16 -13.43 -13.92
CA PRO A 146 4.48 -13.04 -13.41
C PRO A 146 5.37 -14.23 -12.97
N LYS A 147 4.76 -15.31 -12.48
CA LYS A 147 5.45 -16.54 -12.08
C LYS A 147 6.24 -17.20 -13.22
N LEU A 148 5.83 -16.98 -14.48
CA LEU A 148 6.50 -17.50 -15.66
C LEU A 148 7.83 -16.79 -15.92
N LEU A 149 8.02 -15.58 -15.39
CA LEU A 149 9.26 -14.82 -15.49
C LEU A 149 10.32 -15.29 -14.49
N ASN A 150 9.94 -16.12 -13.51
CA ASN A 150 10.87 -16.65 -12.51
C ASN A 150 12.00 -17.46 -13.17
N LYS A 151 13.21 -17.35 -12.62
CA LYS A 151 14.40 -18.08 -13.08
C LYS A 151 14.26 -19.60 -13.00
N SER A 152 13.44 -20.10 -12.08
CA SER A 152 13.15 -21.53 -11.91
C SER A 152 12.29 -22.12 -13.04
N VAL A 153 11.57 -21.29 -13.79
CA VAL A 153 10.76 -21.73 -14.92
C VAL A 153 11.61 -21.59 -16.18
N SER A 154 11.88 -22.68 -16.91
CA SER A 154 12.63 -22.60 -18.17
C SER A 154 11.81 -21.86 -19.24
N MET A 155 12.49 -21.33 -20.28
CA MET A 155 11.80 -20.67 -21.41
C MET A 155 10.76 -21.60 -22.05
N ASN A 156 11.16 -22.84 -22.36
CA ASN A 156 10.27 -23.84 -22.95
C ASN A 156 9.06 -24.13 -22.07
N LYS A 157 9.23 -24.21 -20.75
CA LYS A 157 8.12 -24.48 -19.83
C LYS A 157 7.20 -23.28 -19.67
N ALA A 158 7.71 -22.06 -19.81
CA ALA A 158 6.90 -20.85 -19.88
C ALA A 158 6.09 -20.81 -21.18
N GLU A 159 6.71 -21.10 -22.32
CA GLU A 159 6.02 -21.18 -23.61
C GLU A 159 4.91 -22.25 -23.61
N GLU A 160 5.19 -23.46 -23.13
CA GLU A 160 4.19 -24.53 -23.01
C GLU A 160 2.97 -24.08 -22.19
N GLN A 161 3.20 -23.47 -21.02
CA GLN A 161 2.11 -22.96 -20.18
C GLN A 161 1.32 -21.83 -20.85
N ILE A 162 1.98 -20.95 -21.61
CA ILE A 162 1.31 -19.91 -22.37
C ILE A 162 0.43 -20.52 -23.46
N VAL A 163 0.92 -21.53 -24.18
CA VAL A 163 0.13 -22.21 -25.23
C VAL A 163 -1.08 -22.89 -24.60
N ASP A 164 -0.90 -23.66 -23.54
CA ASP A 164 -2.00 -24.29 -22.81
C ASP A 164 -3.03 -23.25 -22.34
N LYS A 165 -2.56 -22.09 -21.87
CA LYS A 165 -3.42 -20.99 -21.44
C LYS A 165 -4.22 -20.42 -22.61
N LEU A 166 -3.58 -20.14 -23.73
CA LEU A 166 -4.25 -19.65 -24.95
C LEU A 166 -5.31 -20.63 -25.45
N GLU A 167 -5.01 -21.94 -25.50
CA GLU A 167 -5.99 -22.96 -25.91
C GLU A 167 -7.22 -22.99 -24.99
N ASN A 168 -7.00 -22.89 -23.68
CA ASN A 168 -8.10 -22.85 -22.71
C ASN A 168 -8.94 -21.58 -22.83
N ILE A 169 -8.31 -20.42 -23.08
CA ILE A 169 -9.00 -19.15 -23.32
C ILE A 169 -9.86 -19.26 -24.59
N ASP A 170 -9.27 -19.69 -25.71
CA ASP A 170 -9.97 -19.84 -26.99
C ASP A 170 -11.18 -20.78 -26.86
N LYS A 171 -11.00 -21.93 -26.19
CA LYS A 171 -12.09 -22.88 -25.90
C LYS A 171 -13.20 -22.26 -25.04
N SER A 172 -12.82 -21.48 -24.02
CA SER A 172 -13.79 -20.80 -23.14
C SER A 172 -14.59 -19.77 -23.92
N ILE A 173 -13.94 -18.93 -24.72
CA ILE A 173 -14.62 -17.95 -25.59
C ILE A 173 -15.55 -18.64 -26.57
N ARG A 174 -15.11 -19.72 -27.25
CA ARG A 174 -15.99 -20.51 -28.13
C ARG A 174 -17.23 -21.04 -27.43
N THR A 175 -17.09 -21.45 -26.17
CA THR A 175 -18.20 -21.96 -25.36
C THR A 175 -19.15 -20.83 -25.00
N LEU A 176 -18.63 -19.68 -24.55
CA LEU A 176 -19.46 -18.52 -24.21
C LEU A 176 -20.20 -17.97 -25.44
N GLN A 177 -19.61 -18.05 -26.63
CA GLN A 177 -20.23 -17.62 -27.88
C GLN A 177 -21.44 -18.46 -28.30
N THR A 178 -21.65 -19.66 -27.73
CA THR A 178 -22.85 -20.47 -28.00
C THR A 178 -23.99 -20.23 -27.02
N MET A 179 -23.77 -19.39 -26.00
CA MET A 179 -24.75 -19.08 -24.95
C MET A 179 -25.53 -17.79 -25.26
N ASP A 180 -26.68 -17.63 -24.62
CA ASP A 180 -27.42 -16.37 -24.65
C ASP A 180 -26.58 -15.24 -24.04
N HIS A 181 -26.71 -14.02 -24.57
CA HIS A 181 -25.92 -12.85 -24.16
C HIS A 181 -24.40 -13.02 -24.33
N ALA A 182 -23.99 -13.74 -25.38
CA ALA A 182 -22.60 -14.06 -25.71
C ALA A 182 -21.64 -12.86 -25.62
N ASP A 183 -21.99 -11.70 -26.17
CA ASP A 183 -21.11 -10.52 -26.17
C ASP A 183 -20.82 -10.02 -24.74
N GLU A 184 -21.85 -9.99 -23.87
CA GLU A 184 -21.70 -9.61 -22.46
C GLU A 184 -20.88 -10.64 -21.69
N LEU A 185 -21.08 -11.93 -21.97
CA LEU A 185 -20.33 -13.02 -21.34
C LEU A 185 -18.84 -12.98 -21.71
N VAL A 186 -18.52 -12.79 -22.99
CA VAL A 186 -17.13 -12.69 -23.47
C VAL A 186 -16.48 -11.44 -22.89
N TYR A 187 -17.18 -10.31 -22.81
CA TYR A 187 -16.66 -9.09 -22.20
C TYR A 187 -16.30 -9.29 -20.71
N GLU A 188 -17.21 -9.85 -19.91
CA GLU A 188 -16.96 -10.13 -18.49
C GLU A 188 -15.80 -11.14 -18.31
N TYR A 189 -15.79 -12.21 -19.11
CA TYR A 189 -14.73 -13.21 -19.08
C TYR A 189 -13.35 -12.61 -19.41
N SER A 190 -13.28 -11.68 -20.36
CA SER A 190 -12.00 -11.11 -20.81
C SER A 190 -11.29 -10.28 -19.74
N SER A 191 -12.01 -9.88 -18.68
CA SER A 191 -11.46 -9.08 -17.59
C SER A 191 -10.71 -9.89 -16.54
N ASN A 192 -10.99 -11.20 -16.41
CA ASN A 192 -10.42 -12.04 -15.34
C ASN A 192 -10.18 -13.51 -15.71
N LEU A 193 -10.61 -13.93 -16.90
CA LEU A 193 -10.57 -15.31 -17.41
C LEU A 193 -11.32 -16.33 -16.55
N ASP A 194 -12.36 -15.90 -15.82
CA ASP A 194 -13.25 -16.76 -15.03
C ASP A 194 -14.63 -16.89 -15.70
N MET A 195 -14.84 -18.06 -16.32
CA MET A 195 -16.07 -18.38 -17.04
C MET A 195 -17.27 -18.49 -16.10
N ASN A 196 -17.10 -19.02 -14.89
CA ASN A 196 -18.19 -19.17 -13.93
C ASN A 196 -18.65 -17.81 -13.39
N GLN A 197 -17.69 -16.92 -13.12
CA GLN A 197 -17.98 -15.56 -12.69
C GLN A 197 -18.70 -14.77 -13.78
N ALA A 198 -18.25 -14.87 -15.04
CA ALA A 198 -18.89 -14.23 -16.17
C ALA A 198 -20.36 -14.68 -16.32
N ILE A 199 -20.60 -16.00 -16.37
CA ILE A 199 -21.94 -16.59 -16.48
C ILE A 199 -22.84 -16.15 -15.32
N THR A 200 -22.33 -16.21 -14.09
CA THR A 200 -23.11 -15.84 -12.90
C THR A 200 -23.48 -14.35 -12.92
N THR A 201 -22.53 -13.48 -13.26
CA THR A 201 -22.71 -12.04 -13.24
C THR A 201 -23.72 -11.60 -14.30
N VAL A 202 -23.58 -12.09 -15.54
CA VAL A 202 -24.49 -11.74 -16.64
C VAL A 202 -25.89 -12.30 -16.38
N ASN A 203 -26.02 -13.56 -15.99
CA ASN A 203 -27.33 -14.15 -15.70
C ASN A 203 -28.06 -13.43 -14.56
N ASN A 204 -27.35 -13.04 -13.49
CA ASN A 204 -27.95 -12.30 -12.39
C ASN A 204 -28.42 -10.91 -12.83
N ARG A 205 -27.66 -10.25 -13.71
CA ARG A 205 -28.04 -8.96 -14.30
C ARG A 205 -29.33 -9.07 -15.12
N HIS A 206 -29.42 -10.05 -16.01
CA HIS A 206 -30.64 -10.26 -16.81
C HIS A 206 -31.84 -10.65 -15.95
N LYS A 207 -31.68 -11.57 -14.98
CA LYS A 207 -32.74 -11.90 -14.02
C LYS A 207 -33.23 -10.69 -13.24
N ALA A 208 -32.32 -9.79 -12.83
CA ALA A 208 -32.70 -8.57 -12.14
C ALA A 208 -33.49 -7.62 -13.06
N LEU A 209 -33.07 -7.47 -14.32
CA LEU A 209 -33.78 -6.66 -15.31
C LEU A 209 -35.18 -7.21 -15.61
N GLU A 210 -35.33 -8.52 -15.81
CA GLU A 210 -36.63 -9.18 -15.99
C GLU A 210 -37.54 -8.99 -14.77
N GLN A 211 -37.01 -9.08 -13.55
CA GLN A 211 -37.76 -8.80 -12.33
C GLN A 211 -38.20 -7.34 -12.22
N MET A 212 -37.40 -6.39 -12.74
CA MET A 212 -37.79 -4.98 -12.78
C MET A 212 -38.88 -4.73 -13.83
N GLU A 213 -38.79 -5.34 -15.01
CA GLU A 213 -39.82 -5.22 -16.06
C GLU A 213 -41.14 -5.88 -15.64
N THR A 214 -41.10 -7.05 -15.00
CA THR A 214 -42.32 -7.74 -14.51
C THR A 214 -42.98 -7.04 -13.33
N LYS A 215 -42.21 -6.26 -12.56
CA LYS A 215 -42.73 -5.43 -11.45
C LYS A 215 -43.05 -3.99 -11.87
N ARG A 216 -42.78 -3.58 -13.12
CA ARG A 216 -43.32 -2.34 -13.67
C ARG A 216 -44.83 -2.55 -13.83
N PRO A 217 -45.70 -1.87 -13.07
CA PRO A 217 -47.12 -1.93 -13.36
C PRO A 217 -47.30 -1.40 -14.78
N VAL A 218 -47.90 -2.22 -15.66
CA VAL A 218 -48.47 -1.72 -16.91
C VAL A 218 -49.48 -0.67 -16.49
N GLN A 219 -49.14 0.61 -16.61
CA GLN A 219 -50.11 1.68 -16.51
C GLN A 219 -50.96 1.67 -17.78
N THR A 220 -51.79 0.64 -17.96
CA THR A 220 -52.99 0.73 -18.80
C THR A 220 -54.02 1.49 -17.99
N THR A 221 -53.83 2.81 -17.86
CA THR A 221 -54.98 3.69 -17.65
C THR A 221 -55.52 4.01 -19.03
N ALA A 222 -56.57 3.29 -19.44
CA ALA A 222 -57.42 3.78 -20.51
C ALA A 222 -58.11 5.04 -19.98
N ASN A 223 -57.46 6.20 -20.10
CA ASN A 223 -58.08 7.49 -19.84
C ASN A 223 -59.22 7.67 -20.84
N THR A 224 -60.44 7.35 -20.43
CA THR A 224 -61.65 7.64 -21.20
C THR A 224 -62.00 9.10 -20.94
N GLU A 225 -61.49 10.00 -21.77
CA GLU A 225 -61.90 11.40 -21.75
C GLU A 225 -63.28 11.53 -22.41
N THR A 226 -64.24 12.07 -21.66
CA THR A 226 -65.60 12.30 -22.16
C THR A 226 -65.72 13.73 -22.68
N TYR A 227 -66.17 13.89 -23.91
CA TYR A 227 -66.36 15.18 -24.57
C TYR A 227 -67.85 15.42 -24.85
N ALA A 228 -68.34 16.63 -24.58
CA ALA A 228 -69.72 17.03 -24.87
C ALA A 228 -69.78 17.87 -26.16
N ILE A 229 -70.60 17.46 -27.12
CA ILE A 229 -70.84 18.19 -28.36
C ILE A 229 -72.32 18.62 -28.38
N THR A 230 -72.57 19.90 -28.65
CA THR A 230 -73.94 20.41 -28.82
C THR A 230 -74.24 20.58 -30.31
N VAL A 231 -75.38 20.05 -30.76
CA VAL A 231 -75.82 20.12 -32.16
C VAL A 231 -77.11 20.93 -32.25
N PHE A 232 -77.16 21.90 -33.17
CA PHE A 232 -78.23 22.91 -33.24
C PHE A 232 -79.21 22.70 -34.42
N SER A 233 -79.00 21.68 -35.25
CA SER A 233 -79.90 21.33 -36.36
C SER A 233 -80.16 19.82 -36.44
N SER A 234 -81.36 19.45 -36.89
CA SER A 234 -81.73 18.03 -37.07
C SER A 234 -80.89 17.34 -38.15
N GLY A 235 -80.47 18.07 -39.18
CA GLY A 235 -79.61 17.54 -40.25
C GLY A 235 -78.19 17.21 -39.76
N ASP A 236 -77.64 18.03 -38.87
CA ASP A 236 -76.30 17.80 -38.32
C ASP A 236 -76.29 16.66 -37.29
N TYR A 237 -77.40 16.46 -36.56
CA TYR A 237 -77.55 15.34 -35.64
C TYR A 237 -77.51 13.99 -36.37
N ILE A 238 -78.17 13.88 -37.52
CA ILE A 238 -78.16 12.65 -38.33
C ILE A 238 -76.73 12.36 -38.83
N LYS A 239 -76.01 13.38 -39.33
CA LYS A 239 -74.62 13.19 -39.79
C LYS A 239 -73.69 12.77 -38.65
N LEU A 240 -73.83 13.38 -37.47
CA LEU A 240 -73.02 13.05 -36.31
C LEU A 240 -73.28 11.62 -35.83
N THR A 241 -74.56 11.23 -35.68
CA THR A 241 -74.92 9.87 -35.25
C THR A 241 -74.47 8.80 -36.25
N GLN A 242 -74.58 9.07 -37.56
CA GLN A 242 -74.06 8.17 -38.59
C GLN A 242 -72.55 7.99 -38.46
N PHE A 243 -71.80 9.07 -38.35
CA PHE A 243 -70.34 9.03 -38.18
C PHE A 243 -69.92 8.26 -36.91
N MET A 244 -70.62 8.49 -35.79
CA MET A 244 -70.33 7.82 -34.52
C MET A 244 -70.57 6.30 -34.62
N ASN A 245 -71.65 5.88 -35.28
CA ASN A 245 -71.95 4.46 -35.49
C ASN A 245 -70.97 3.79 -36.46
N GLU A 246 -70.58 4.45 -37.55
CA GLU A 246 -69.62 3.91 -38.54
C GLU A 246 -68.23 3.67 -37.93
N ASN A 247 -67.85 4.47 -36.93
CA ASN A 247 -66.53 4.42 -36.30
C ASN A 247 -66.53 3.68 -34.94
N ASN A 248 -67.62 2.98 -34.58
CA ASN A 248 -67.78 2.29 -33.30
C ASN A 248 -67.51 3.18 -32.06
N ILE A 249 -67.82 4.48 -32.15
CA ILE A 249 -67.65 5.41 -31.04
C ILE A 249 -68.86 5.30 -30.12
N THR A 250 -68.63 5.07 -28.83
CA THR A 250 -69.70 5.00 -27.83
C THR A 250 -70.14 6.41 -27.44
N TYR A 251 -71.43 6.72 -27.58
CA TYR A 251 -72.03 7.99 -27.15
C TYR A 251 -73.31 7.73 -26.35
N LYS A 252 -73.71 8.71 -25.54
CA LYS A 252 -74.94 8.67 -24.72
C LYS A 252 -75.70 9.97 -24.88
#